data_AF-A0A8K0UHX0-F1
#
_entry.id   AF-A0A8K0UHX0-F1
#
_cell.length_a   1.000
_cell.length_b   1.000
_cell.length_c   1.000
_cell.angle_alpha   90.00
_cell.angle_beta   90.00
_cell.angle_gamma   90.00
#
_symmetry.space_group_name_H-M   'P 1'
#
loop_
_entity.id
_entity.type
_entity.pdbx_description
1 polymer ?
#
loop_
_entity_poly.entity_id
_entity_poly.type
_entity_poly.pdbx_seq_one_letter_code
_entity_poly.pdbx_strand_id
1 'polypeptide(L)'
;MRDDMYNIGWVITVPSEGKSPSVRYKTIGVLSPRRGDDMDGNETVVWLAREIVEDGSAAPKLKEGPPVVIKQVWSRVEDETEHDLIPRPLEYVYRVIRSLKMDLGSPTFRKATGAEAPPSDSESAQLGNSRFDDSESTGTKRKRSVLEPLQEDKVTSRPVGLPQSSGRVLVRTVMDTYGWLLKYAKDLEELVRVIRDAIRGHRNLYFSNVLHRDISEGNIIISPRTWSKDGMENTMGVMIDLDHAKRSQRTIEHIGCDADMALVDRVVVDIISCCSLDNARELAPIIVRRFGNKVLKIATYLVTLKDCCELNGSDFSEELNLMCDSFVAWEQETQTGRKQPSWTEVHATQPEIAGTPAFMSYELLAGRCYSFTGLSNRHDLTPGSRIPIHSSIHDIESFFWVLVYHCLVRAGPGGARRTELDPRTETNDIKDIVYALFETEESKMSKTKGDIFECTGEFQSRVVDRFHSYFAPLKPLVLRWRQILMSNYIVSDDIVHGTIHDQVLRLLDKTLEDHLHTDKPPIKATEQEVQRRISVYTACNLHTAEGIPPDAATQLSQNSQSSSKDRARGFASGRENAPVPGPSFLASKRMRRDGGLEMDADLFSPMK
;
A
#
# COMPACT_ATOMS: atom_id res chain seq x y z
N MET A 1 -27.40 -4.52 -16.96
CA MET A 1 -26.43 -4.96 -17.98
C MET A 1 -24.99 -5.00 -17.46
N ARG A 2 -24.34 -3.89 -17.06
CA ARG A 2 -22.97 -3.98 -16.51
C ARG A 2 -22.92 -4.72 -15.16
N ASP A 3 -23.88 -4.46 -14.27
CA ASP A 3 -23.94 -5.10 -12.94
C ASP A 3 -24.33 -6.59 -12.99
N ASP A 4 -24.95 -7.07 -14.08
CA ASP A 4 -25.25 -8.50 -14.27
C ASP A 4 -23.97 -9.33 -14.45
N MET A 5 -22.93 -8.77 -15.07
CA MET A 5 -21.73 -9.51 -15.47
C MET A 5 -20.97 -10.09 -14.28
N TYR A 6 -21.11 -9.50 -13.09
CA TYR A 6 -20.48 -9.94 -11.85
C TYR A 6 -21.36 -10.91 -11.03
N ASN A 7 -22.64 -11.05 -11.38
CA ASN A 7 -23.55 -12.05 -10.83
C ASN A 7 -23.56 -13.36 -11.65
N ILE A 8 -22.93 -13.36 -12.83
CA ILE A 8 -22.71 -14.57 -13.63
C ILE A 8 -21.61 -15.42 -12.98
N GLY A 9 -21.91 -16.69 -12.69
CA GLY A 9 -20.96 -17.67 -12.17
C GLY A 9 -20.00 -18.19 -13.24
N TRP A 10 -19.00 -17.38 -13.59
CA TRP A 10 -17.92 -17.70 -14.54
C TRP A 10 -17.15 -18.96 -14.15
N VAL A 11 -16.65 -19.68 -15.15
CA VAL A 11 -15.69 -20.78 -14.95
C VAL A 11 -14.30 -20.30 -15.37
N ILE A 12 -13.40 -20.21 -14.40
CA ILE A 12 -12.00 -19.86 -14.60
C ILE A 12 -11.19 -21.16 -14.65
N THR A 13 -10.66 -21.49 -15.83
CA THR A 13 -9.66 -22.56 -15.98
C THR A 13 -8.28 -22.00 -15.64
N VAL A 14 -7.60 -22.64 -14.69
CA VAL A 14 -6.21 -22.36 -14.32
C VAL A 14 -5.38 -23.57 -14.75
N PRO A 15 -4.33 -23.40 -15.57
CA PRO A 15 -3.47 -24.51 -15.94
C PRO A 15 -2.85 -25.20 -14.72
N SER A 16 -2.30 -26.41 -14.94
CA SER A 16 -1.37 -27.04 -14.02
C SER A 16 -0.06 -27.27 -14.75
N GLU A 17 1.05 -27.25 -14.01
CA GLU A 17 2.37 -27.41 -14.58
C GLU A 17 2.61 -28.84 -15.12
N GLY A 18 3.43 -28.93 -16.17
CA GLY A 18 3.80 -30.19 -16.81
C GLY A 18 2.63 -30.89 -17.51
N LYS A 19 2.37 -32.14 -17.13
CA LYS A 19 1.32 -33.00 -17.73
C LYS A 19 0.05 -33.10 -16.87
N SER A 20 -0.03 -32.33 -15.79
CA SER A 20 -1.17 -32.36 -14.87
C SER A 20 -2.43 -31.73 -15.49
N PRO A 21 -3.65 -32.22 -15.19
CA PRO A 21 -4.88 -31.62 -15.69
C PRO A 21 -5.05 -30.19 -15.19
N SER A 22 -5.63 -29.32 -16.01
CA SER A 22 -5.96 -27.94 -15.61
C SER A 22 -7.09 -27.96 -14.57
N VAL A 23 -6.96 -27.14 -13.53
CA VAL A 23 -7.98 -27.03 -12.46
C VAL A 23 -9.02 -26.00 -12.90
N ARG A 24 -10.31 -26.34 -12.75
CA ARG A 24 -11.42 -25.44 -13.08
C ARG A 24 -12.05 -24.92 -11.80
N TYR A 25 -12.35 -23.63 -11.76
CA TYR A 25 -12.98 -22.96 -10.63
C TYR A 25 -14.23 -22.23 -11.06
N LYS A 26 -15.33 -22.34 -10.30
CA LYS A 26 -16.55 -21.55 -10.51
C LYS A 26 -16.52 -20.34 -9.59
N THR A 27 -16.69 -19.14 -10.14
CA THR A 27 -16.84 -17.93 -9.32
C THR A 27 -18.17 -17.95 -8.57
N ILE A 28 -18.13 -17.53 -7.31
CA ILE A 28 -19.29 -17.39 -6.41
C ILE A 28 -19.44 -15.95 -5.87
N GLY A 29 -18.53 -15.04 -6.24
CA GLY A 29 -18.62 -13.62 -5.92
C GLY A 29 -17.41 -12.84 -6.42
N VAL A 30 -17.48 -11.51 -6.30
CA VAL A 30 -16.38 -10.58 -6.60
C VAL A 30 -15.96 -9.88 -5.32
N LEU A 31 -14.66 -9.85 -5.02
CA LEU A 31 -14.11 -9.17 -3.84
C LEU A 31 -13.68 -7.73 -4.14
N SER A 32 -13.29 -7.42 -5.38
CA SER A 32 -12.99 -6.07 -5.84
C SER A 32 -13.64 -5.75 -7.20
N PRO A 33 -14.75 -5.00 -7.22
CA PRO A 33 -15.35 -4.45 -8.43
C PRO A 33 -15.08 -2.95 -8.58
N ARG A 34 -14.01 -2.58 -9.29
CA ARG A 34 -13.81 -1.26 -9.93
C ARG A 34 -13.48 -1.53 -11.41
N ARG A 35 -14.09 -0.86 -12.38
CA ARG A 35 -14.10 0.60 -12.65
C ARG A 35 -12.68 1.15 -12.82
N GLY A 36 -12.05 0.76 -13.92
CA GLY A 36 -10.98 1.56 -14.51
C GLY A 36 -11.60 2.80 -15.17
N ASP A 37 -11.24 3.97 -14.66
CA ASP A 37 -11.40 5.27 -15.32
C ASP A 37 -10.02 5.87 -15.66
N ASP A 38 -8.96 5.06 -15.56
CA ASP A 38 -7.56 5.40 -15.90
C ASP A 38 -6.90 4.20 -16.59
N MET A 39 -6.34 4.39 -17.79
CA MET A 39 -6.02 3.30 -18.75
C MET A 39 -4.57 2.81 -18.71
N ASP A 40 -3.70 3.41 -17.90
CA ASP A 40 -2.29 3.01 -17.76
C ASP A 40 -2.02 2.02 -16.60
N GLY A 41 -2.96 1.95 -15.64
CA GLY A 41 -2.89 1.08 -14.46
C GLY A 41 -3.02 -0.42 -14.77
N ASN A 42 -2.70 -1.26 -13.79
CA ASN A 42 -2.90 -2.71 -13.90
C ASN A 42 -4.38 -3.03 -13.64
N GLU A 43 -5.09 -3.59 -14.63
CA GLU A 43 -6.47 -4.06 -14.45
C GLU A 43 -6.50 -5.32 -13.56
N THR A 44 -6.57 -5.12 -12.24
CA THR A 44 -6.66 -6.22 -11.26
C THR A 44 -8.11 -6.59 -10.96
N VAL A 45 -8.48 -7.85 -11.18
CA VAL A 45 -9.80 -8.42 -10.84
C VAL A 45 -9.64 -9.53 -9.82
N VAL A 46 -10.39 -9.47 -8.71
CA VAL A 46 -10.30 -10.43 -7.60
C VAL A 46 -11.63 -11.13 -7.38
N TRP A 47 -11.67 -12.43 -7.63
CA TRP A 47 -12.84 -13.30 -7.52
C TRP A 47 -12.81 -14.15 -6.25
N LEU A 48 -13.98 -14.43 -5.70
CA LEU A 48 -14.20 -15.54 -4.77
C LEU A 48 -14.71 -16.74 -5.59
N ALA A 49 -14.14 -17.92 -5.40
CA ALA A 49 -14.46 -19.10 -6.21
C ALA A 49 -14.42 -20.41 -5.43
N ARG A 50 -14.98 -21.48 -6.02
CA ARG A 50 -14.82 -22.87 -5.56
C ARG A 50 -14.25 -23.73 -6.68
N GLU A 51 -13.39 -24.67 -6.33
CA GLU A 51 -12.87 -25.69 -7.24
C GLU A 51 -14.01 -26.60 -7.74
N ILE A 52 -13.98 -26.95 -9.01
CA ILE A 52 -14.94 -27.86 -9.65
C ILE A 52 -14.36 -29.28 -9.60
N VAL A 53 -15.14 -30.21 -9.05
CA VAL A 53 -14.78 -31.62 -8.97
C VAL A 53 -15.50 -32.39 -10.07
N GLU A 54 -14.72 -33.10 -10.89
CA GLU A 54 -15.21 -33.97 -11.97
C GLU A 54 -15.24 -35.42 -11.46
N ASP A 55 -16.35 -35.80 -10.84
CA ASP A 55 -16.55 -37.14 -10.25
C ASP A 55 -17.19 -38.16 -11.20
N GLY A 56 -17.26 -37.83 -12.49
CA GLY A 56 -17.93 -38.62 -13.52
C GLY A 56 -19.46 -38.51 -13.53
N SER A 57 -20.07 -37.72 -12.64
CA SER A 57 -21.52 -37.46 -12.68
C SER A 57 -21.91 -36.44 -13.75
N ALA A 58 -23.19 -36.44 -14.15
CA ALA A 58 -23.70 -35.62 -15.25
C ALA A 58 -23.74 -34.09 -14.97
N ALA A 59 -23.45 -33.66 -13.74
CA ALA A 59 -23.42 -32.25 -13.35
C ALA A 59 -22.17 -31.97 -12.49
N PRO A 60 -21.29 -31.02 -12.88
CA PRO A 60 -20.06 -30.76 -12.17
C PRO A 60 -20.31 -30.21 -10.76
N LYS A 61 -19.74 -30.85 -9.75
CA LYS A 61 -19.90 -30.48 -8.33
C LYS A 61 -18.88 -29.42 -7.92
N LEU A 62 -19.19 -28.66 -6.88
CA LEU A 62 -18.25 -27.76 -6.23
C LEU A 62 -17.61 -28.45 -5.03
N LYS A 63 -16.30 -28.23 -4.83
CA LYS A 63 -15.56 -28.73 -3.68
C LYS A 63 -16.07 -28.09 -2.38
N GLU A 64 -16.35 -28.93 -1.39
CA GLU A 64 -16.72 -28.54 -0.04
C GLU A 64 -15.52 -27.91 0.72
N GLY A 65 -15.80 -27.31 1.89
CA GLY A 65 -14.80 -26.61 2.70
C GLY A 65 -14.71 -25.10 2.37
N PRO A 66 -13.56 -24.44 2.58
CA PRO A 66 -13.40 -23.01 2.29
C PRO A 66 -13.41 -22.69 0.79
N PRO A 67 -13.79 -21.46 0.41
CA PRO A 67 -13.58 -20.95 -0.94
C PRO A 67 -12.10 -20.59 -1.18
N VAL A 68 -11.72 -20.44 -2.46
CA VAL A 68 -10.45 -19.87 -2.89
C VAL A 68 -10.64 -18.44 -3.40
N VAL A 69 -9.59 -17.65 -3.37
CA VAL A 69 -9.51 -16.33 -4.02
C VAL A 69 -8.69 -16.46 -5.30
N ILE A 70 -9.15 -15.83 -6.38
CA ILE A 70 -8.43 -15.81 -7.66
C ILE A 70 -8.20 -14.35 -8.06
N LYS A 71 -6.95 -13.91 -8.03
CA LYS A 71 -6.49 -12.61 -8.53
C LYS A 71 -6.05 -12.78 -9.98
N GLN A 72 -6.51 -11.87 -10.84
CA GLN A 72 -6.09 -11.73 -12.22
C GLN A 72 -5.51 -10.34 -12.40
N VAL A 73 -4.27 -10.24 -12.91
CA VAL A 73 -3.57 -8.96 -13.07
C VAL A 73 -2.68 -9.00 -14.31
N TRP A 74 -2.53 -7.86 -15.00
CA TRP A 74 -1.52 -7.69 -16.04
C TRP A 74 -0.19 -7.25 -15.41
N SER A 75 0.82 -8.12 -15.43
CA SER A 75 2.17 -7.83 -14.92
C SER A 75 3.19 -7.92 -16.07
N ARG A 76 4.45 -7.52 -15.88
CA ARG A 76 5.46 -7.62 -16.95
C ARG A 76 5.92 -9.08 -17.12
N VAL A 77 6.44 -9.41 -18.30
CA VAL A 77 6.97 -10.75 -18.60
C VAL A 77 8.19 -11.07 -17.73
N GLU A 78 8.99 -10.07 -17.37
CA GLU A 78 10.21 -10.20 -16.57
C GLU A 78 10.01 -10.27 -15.05
N ASP A 79 8.89 -9.79 -14.49
CA ASP A 79 8.69 -9.67 -13.03
C ASP A 79 8.51 -11.06 -12.35
N GLU A 80 9.00 -11.27 -11.12
CA GLU A 80 8.67 -12.48 -10.33
C GLU A 80 7.15 -12.54 -10.06
N THR A 81 6.54 -13.72 -10.07
CA THR A 81 5.13 -13.86 -9.65
C THR A 81 5.01 -13.90 -8.13
N GLU A 82 3.81 -13.66 -7.59
CA GLU A 82 3.52 -13.76 -6.15
C GLU A 82 3.94 -15.13 -5.56
N HIS A 83 3.79 -16.23 -6.31
CA HIS A 83 4.27 -17.55 -5.92
C HIS A 83 5.79 -17.71 -5.97
N ASP A 84 6.48 -17.05 -6.91
CA ASP A 84 7.95 -17.05 -6.98
C ASP A 84 8.56 -16.23 -5.83
N LEU A 85 7.86 -15.17 -5.40
CA LEU A 85 8.22 -14.34 -4.24
C LEU A 85 8.07 -15.13 -2.92
N ILE A 86 6.96 -15.83 -2.71
CA ILE A 86 6.68 -16.66 -1.51
C ILE A 86 6.34 -18.13 -1.85
N PRO A 87 7.32 -18.94 -2.31
CA PRO A 87 7.12 -20.34 -2.72
C PRO A 87 6.95 -21.31 -1.53
N ARG A 88 6.87 -20.77 -0.30
CA ARG A 88 6.55 -21.49 0.94
C ARG A 88 5.63 -20.60 1.78
N PRO A 89 4.61 -21.16 2.46
CA PRO A 89 3.76 -20.39 3.36
C PRO A 89 4.57 -19.72 4.48
N LEU A 90 4.31 -18.44 4.72
CA LEU A 90 4.84 -17.66 5.85
C LEU A 90 3.67 -17.32 6.79
N GLU A 91 3.90 -17.34 8.11
CA GLU A 91 2.84 -17.02 9.07
C GLU A 91 2.43 -15.54 8.93
N TYR A 92 1.11 -15.27 9.01
CA TYR A 92 0.47 -13.97 8.78
C TYR A 92 0.68 -13.35 7.38
N VAL A 93 1.19 -14.15 6.43
CA VAL A 93 1.19 -13.83 5.00
C VAL A 93 0.19 -14.76 4.32
N TYR A 94 -0.54 -14.24 3.34
CA TYR A 94 -1.43 -15.04 2.50
C TYR A 94 -0.72 -16.20 1.82
N ARG A 95 -1.41 -17.34 1.75
CA ARG A 95 -0.91 -18.55 1.07
C ARG A 95 -1.37 -18.57 -0.39
N VAL A 96 -0.40 -18.42 -1.29
CA VAL A 96 -0.56 -18.67 -2.72
C VAL A 96 -0.46 -20.17 -2.99
N ILE A 97 -1.45 -20.74 -3.68
CA ILE A 97 -1.46 -22.13 -4.16
C ILE A 97 -0.65 -22.27 -5.46
N ARG A 98 -0.73 -21.24 -6.31
CA ARG A 98 0.04 -21.09 -7.56
C ARG A 98 -0.16 -19.69 -8.13
N SER A 99 0.84 -19.20 -8.86
CA SER A 99 0.71 -18.06 -9.78
C SER A 99 1.18 -18.49 -11.15
N LEU A 100 0.43 -18.16 -12.20
CA LEU A 100 0.76 -18.57 -13.57
C LEU A 100 0.68 -17.38 -14.52
N LYS A 101 1.77 -17.12 -15.24
CA LYS A 101 1.79 -16.27 -16.43
C LYS A 101 1.04 -17.01 -17.54
N MET A 102 -0.09 -16.46 -17.98
CA MET A 102 -0.92 -17.07 -19.01
C MET A 102 -0.33 -16.79 -20.39
N ASP A 103 0.12 -17.84 -21.08
CA ASP A 103 0.48 -17.74 -22.49
C ASP A 103 -0.70 -17.19 -23.31
N LEU A 104 -0.53 -15.99 -23.85
CA LEU A 104 -1.34 -15.47 -24.96
C LEU A 104 -0.89 -16.14 -26.26
N GLY A 105 -1.03 -17.47 -26.30
CA GLY A 105 -0.67 -18.29 -27.44
C GLY A 105 -1.36 -17.82 -28.72
N SER A 106 -0.62 -17.93 -29.84
CA SER A 106 -1.00 -17.59 -31.22
C SER A 106 -2.52 -17.61 -31.48
N PRO A 107 -3.11 -16.54 -32.06
CA PRO A 107 -4.53 -16.20 -31.93
C PRO A 107 -5.47 -17.30 -32.44
N THR A 108 -5.93 -18.15 -31.52
CA THR A 108 -6.88 -19.23 -31.77
C THR A 108 -8.34 -18.76 -31.75
N PHE A 109 -8.59 -17.52 -32.20
CA PHE A 109 -9.90 -17.04 -32.60
C PHE A 109 -10.38 -17.79 -33.85
N ARG A 110 -10.88 -19.01 -33.67
CA ARG A 110 -11.53 -19.80 -34.73
C ARG A 110 -12.79 -19.08 -35.22
N LYS A 111 -12.64 -18.28 -36.28
CA LYS A 111 -13.75 -17.66 -36.99
C LYS A 111 -14.60 -18.73 -37.66
N ALA A 112 -15.80 -18.97 -37.14
CA ALA A 112 -16.74 -19.93 -37.72
C ALA A 112 -17.47 -19.32 -38.93
N THR A 113 -17.06 -19.70 -40.14
CA THR A 113 -17.84 -19.68 -41.40
C THR A 113 -17.08 -20.49 -42.43
N GLY A 114 -17.72 -21.45 -43.09
CA GLY A 114 -17.11 -22.27 -44.15
C GLY A 114 -17.69 -21.95 -45.54
N ALA A 115 -16.83 -22.06 -46.55
CA ALA A 115 -17.14 -22.27 -47.96
C ALA A 115 -15.92 -22.94 -48.62
N GLU A 116 -16.11 -23.66 -49.72
CA GLU A 116 -15.08 -24.53 -50.31
C GLU A 116 -14.16 -23.81 -51.33
N ALA A 117 -13.12 -24.51 -51.78
CA ALA A 117 -12.05 -24.02 -52.66
C ALA A 117 -12.39 -24.30 -54.17
N PRO A 118 -11.49 -24.53 -55.18
CA PRO A 118 -10.04 -24.83 -55.17
C PRO A 118 -9.22 -23.97 -56.19
N PRO A 119 -8.26 -24.45 -57.05
CA PRO A 119 -6.88 -23.92 -57.00
C PRO A 119 -6.23 -23.50 -58.34
N SER A 120 -5.01 -22.92 -58.31
CA SER A 120 -4.06 -22.95 -59.45
C SER A 120 -2.60 -22.65 -59.05
N ASP A 121 -1.78 -23.68 -59.10
CA ASP A 121 -0.37 -23.82 -59.49
C ASP A 121 0.62 -22.63 -59.67
N SER A 122 1.88 -22.97 -59.38
CA SER A 122 3.12 -22.69 -60.15
C SER A 122 3.97 -21.43 -59.92
N GLU A 123 5.24 -21.74 -59.62
CA GLU A 123 6.48 -21.14 -60.13
C GLU A 123 7.06 -19.81 -59.59
N SER A 124 8.37 -19.69 -59.85
CA SER A 124 9.33 -18.79 -59.22
C SER A 124 10.09 -17.98 -60.27
N ALA A 125 10.35 -16.69 -59.99
CA ALA A 125 11.29 -15.90 -60.78
C ALA A 125 12.13 -14.97 -59.90
N GLN A 126 13.40 -14.78 -60.29
CA GLN A 126 14.33 -13.80 -59.75
C GLN A 126 14.27 -12.52 -60.59
N LEU A 127 14.62 -11.36 -60.01
CA LEU A 127 15.29 -10.22 -60.67
C LEU A 127 15.73 -9.24 -59.56
N GLY A 128 16.75 -8.38 -59.69
CA GLY A 128 17.72 -8.19 -60.78
C GLY A 128 18.24 -6.75 -60.79
N ASN A 129 19.50 -6.51 -60.40
CA ASN A 129 20.06 -5.17 -60.21
C ASN A 129 20.69 -4.55 -61.48
N SER A 130 20.17 -3.39 -61.92
CA SER A 130 20.94 -2.25 -62.45
C SER A 130 20.04 -1.00 -62.39
N ARG A 131 20.46 0.18 -61.88
CA ARG A 131 21.54 1.09 -62.31
C ARG A 131 21.42 1.57 -63.76
N PHE A 132 21.10 2.86 -63.91
CA PHE A 132 21.82 3.74 -64.81
C PHE A 132 22.08 5.08 -64.10
N ASP A 133 23.13 5.78 -64.54
CA ASP A 133 23.66 7.02 -63.97
C ASP A 133 23.37 8.19 -64.91
N ASP A 134 23.30 9.43 -64.41
CA ASP A 134 23.68 10.62 -65.17
C ASP A 134 23.88 11.86 -64.29
N SER A 135 24.58 12.88 -64.80
CA SER A 135 25.49 13.70 -63.98
C SER A 135 25.34 15.23 -64.00
N GLU A 136 25.87 15.84 -62.93
CA GLU A 136 26.50 17.17 -62.82
C GLU A 136 25.77 18.52 -63.09
N SER A 137 25.98 19.41 -62.10
CA SER A 137 26.45 20.80 -62.25
C SER A 137 25.57 21.91 -62.87
N THR A 138 25.03 22.77 -62.00
CA THR A 138 25.17 24.25 -61.93
C THR A 138 24.15 24.82 -60.92
N GLY A 139 24.31 25.95 -60.22
CA GLY A 139 25.42 26.89 -60.13
C GLY A 139 25.03 28.34 -60.45
N THR A 140 24.75 29.19 -59.44
CA THR A 140 25.37 30.54 -59.26
C THR A 140 24.82 31.39 -58.08
N LYS A 141 25.68 31.62 -57.07
CA LYS A 141 26.11 32.90 -56.42
C LYS A 141 25.07 34.07 -56.31
N ARG A 142 24.99 34.83 -55.20
CA ARG A 142 26.07 35.66 -54.60
C ARG A 142 25.81 36.11 -53.13
N LYS A 143 26.91 36.16 -52.34
CA LYS A 143 27.34 37.13 -51.27
C LYS A 143 26.27 37.75 -50.35
N ARG A 144 26.33 37.72 -49.00
CA ARG A 144 27.38 37.44 -47.97
C ARG A 144 28.55 38.43 -47.81
N SER A 145 28.56 39.10 -46.64
CA SER A 145 29.65 39.61 -45.77
C SER A 145 28.94 40.22 -44.52
N VAL A 146 29.44 40.49 -43.30
CA VAL A 146 30.73 40.64 -42.55
C VAL A 146 30.37 40.30 -41.07
N LEU A 147 31.16 39.75 -40.12
CA LEU A 147 32.39 38.92 -40.03
C LEU A 147 32.33 38.31 -38.59
N GLU A 148 32.33 36.97 -38.40
CA GLU A 148 33.46 36.14 -37.90
C GLU A 148 33.53 35.94 -36.35
N PRO A 149 34.29 34.95 -35.79
CA PRO A 149 33.69 34.02 -34.82
C PRO A 149 34.49 33.76 -33.52
N LEU A 150 33.87 33.08 -32.54
CA LEU A 150 34.58 32.34 -31.48
C LEU A 150 33.92 31.01 -31.09
N GLN A 151 34.64 29.93 -31.45
CA GLN A 151 34.82 28.62 -30.80
C GLN A 151 33.63 27.69 -30.47
N GLU A 152 33.90 26.39 -30.66
CA GLU A 152 33.05 25.25 -30.32
C GLU A 152 33.33 24.77 -28.89
N ASP A 153 32.34 24.14 -28.25
CA ASP A 153 32.63 23.19 -27.17
C ASP A 153 31.74 21.93 -27.30
N LYS A 154 32.31 20.75 -26.99
CA LYS A 154 31.75 19.46 -27.44
C LYS A 154 30.75 18.85 -26.45
N VAL A 155 29.46 19.05 -26.69
CA VAL A 155 28.42 18.25 -26.03
C VAL A 155 28.35 16.85 -26.66
N THR A 156 28.86 15.85 -25.94
CA THR A 156 28.77 14.44 -26.34
C THR A 156 27.39 13.88 -26.04
N SER A 157 26.49 13.94 -27.03
CA SER A 157 25.14 13.38 -26.94
C SER A 157 25.18 11.85 -26.74
N ARG A 158 24.96 11.39 -25.50
CA ARG A 158 24.55 9.99 -25.25
C ARG A 158 23.19 9.76 -25.92
N PRO A 159 22.96 8.61 -26.59
CA PRO A 159 21.65 8.31 -27.14
C PRO A 159 20.63 8.15 -26.01
N VAL A 160 19.52 8.90 -26.09
CA VAL A 160 18.35 8.63 -25.26
C VAL A 160 17.74 7.33 -25.75
N GLY A 161 17.79 6.28 -24.94
CA GLY A 161 17.11 5.03 -25.24
C GLY A 161 15.60 5.26 -25.26
N LEU A 162 14.95 4.88 -26.35
CA LEU A 162 13.50 4.66 -26.35
C LEU A 162 13.18 3.62 -25.26
N PRO A 163 12.08 3.75 -24.51
CA PRO A 163 11.67 2.72 -23.57
C PRO A 163 11.54 1.38 -24.30
N GLN A 164 12.22 0.35 -23.81
CA GLN A 164 11.92 -1.01 -24.23
C GLN A 164 10.47 -1.30 -23.80
N SER A 165 9.61 -1.60 -24.77
CA SER A 165 8.24 -2.02 -24.50
C SER A 165 8.27 -3.42 -23.89
N SER A 166 8.41 -3.52 -22.57
CA SER A 166 8.27 -4.80 -21.89
C SER A 166 6.86 -5.33 -22.10
N GLY A 167 6.78 -6.61 -22.46
CA GLY A 167 5.50 -7.27 -22.67
C GLY A 167 4.74 -7.33 -21.35
N ARG A 168 3.46 -6.95 -21.34
CA ARG A 168 2.55 -7.33 -20.24
C ARG A 168 1.96 -8.71 -20.53
N VAL A 169 1.88 -9.55 -19.51
CA VAL A 169 1.28 -10.89 -19.53
C VAL A 169 0.21 -10.97 -18.44
N LEU A 170 -0.88 -11.67 -18.73
CA LEU A 170 -1.95 -11.88 -17.74
C LEU A 170 -1.48 -12.94 -16.73
N VAL A 171 -1.27 -12.55 -15.48
CA VAL A 171 -1.00 -13.47 -14.37
C VAL A 171 -2.33 -13.89 -13.73
N ARG A 172 -2.44 -15.18 -13.38
CA ARG A 172 -3.50 -15.72 -12.52
C ARG A 172 -2.90 -16.28 -11.24
N THR A 173 -3.17 -15.64 -10.12
CA THR A 173 -2.77 -16.07 -8.78
C THR A 173 -3.97 -16.68 -8.08
N VAL A 174 -3.82 -17.93 -7.62
CA VAL A 174 -4.83 -18.65 -6.83
C VAL A 174 -4.35 -18.75 -5.39
N MET A 175 -5.20 -18.36 -4.44
CA MET A 175 -4.93 -18.34 -3.01
C MET A 175 -6.05 -19.06 -2.26
N ASP A 176 -5.74 -19.73 -1.15
CA ASP A 176 -6.75 -20.32 -0.25
C ASP A 176 -6.93 -19.49 1.04
N THR A 177 -6.30 -18.31 1.09
CA THR A 177 -6.50 -17.33 2.15
C THR A 177 -7.63 -16.38 1.74
N TYR A 178 -8.62 -16.22 2.63
CA TYR A 178 -9.80 -15.38 2.45
C TYR A 178 -9.99 -14.50 3.68
N GLY A 179 -10.55 -13.30 3.52
CA GLY A 179 -10.87 -12.43 4.65
C GLY A 179 -11.61 -11.17 4.25
N TRP A 180 -11.73 -10.24 5.19
CA TRP A 180 -12.34 -8.92 5.00
C TRP A 180 -11.29 -7.83 5.19
N LEU A 181 -11.31 -6.77 4.39
CA LEU A 181 -10.39 -5.63 4.52
C LEU A 181 -10.36 -5.05 5.94
N LEU A 182 -9.20 -4.56 6.40
CA LEU A 182 -8.96 -4.01 7.76
C LEU A 182 -10.07 -3.09 8.28
N LYS A 183 -10.67 -2.27 7.42
CA LYS A 183 -11.81 -1.40 7.77
C LYS A 183 -12.98 -2.11 8.44
N TYR A 184 -13.21 -3.40 8.15
CA TYR A 184 -14.32 -4.18 8.69
C TYR A 184 -14.05 -4.79 10.08
N ALA A 185 -13.07 -4.28 10.83
CA ALA A 185 -12.82 -4.68 12.21
C ALA A 185 -14.10 -4.63 13.06
N LYS A 186 -14.32 -5.67 13.88
CA LYS A 186 -15.51 -5.82 14.74
C LYS A 186 -15.36 -5.04 16.05
N ASP A 187 -14.14 -4.86 16.54
CA ASP A 187 -13.81 -4.16 17.76
C ASP A 187 -12.35 -3.61 17.73
N LEU A 188 -11.93 -2.92 18.80
CA LEU A 188 -10.57 -2.37 18.92
C LEU A 188 -9.49 -3.44 19.09
N GLU A 189 -9.82 -4.55 19.78
CA GLU A 189 -8.89 -5.66 20.00
C GLU A 189 -8.55 -6.34 18.67
N GLU A 190 -9.56 -6.64 17.84
CA GLU A 190 -9.37 -7.16 16.49
C GLU A 190 -8.60 -6.16 15.60
N LEU A 191 -8.88 -4.86 15.67
CA LEU A 191 -8.14 -3.86 14.90
C LEU A 191 -6.64 -3.87 15.22
N VAL A 192 -6.28 -3.74 16.49
CA VAL A 192 -4.87 -3.71 16.93
C VAL A 192 -4.20 -5.06 16.72
N ARG A 193 -4.89 -6.16 17.01
CA ARG A 193 -4.38 -7.52 16.78
C ARG A 193 -4.16 -7.80 15.29
N VAL A 194 -5.05 -7.37 14.40
CA VAL A 194 -4.89 -7.58 12.94
C VAL A 194 -3.70 -6.77 12.41
N ILE A 195 -3.48 -5.54 12.90
CA ILE A 195 -2.30 -4.75 12.54
C ILE A 195 -1.02 -5.41 13.06
N ARG A 196 -0.99 -5.86 14.32
CA ARG A 196 0.12 -6.62 14.90
C ARG A 196 0.43 -7.89 14.11
N ASP A 197 -0.59 -8.71 13.87
CA ASP A 197 -0.51 -9.94 13.09
C ASP A 197 0.08 -9.65 11.69
N ALA A 198 -0.40 -8.62 10.99
CA ALA A 198 0.14 -8.20 9.70
C ALA A 198 1.60 -7.69 9.77
N ILE A 199 2.03 -7.04 10.86
CA ILE A 199 3.43 -6.66 11.08
C ILE A 199 4.31 -7.89 11.35
N ARG A 200 3.80 -8.95 11.99
CA ARG A 200 4.49 -10.26 12.06
C ARG A 200 4.64 -10.86 10.66
N GLY A 201 3.63 -10.74 9.80
CA GLY A 201 3.69 -11.11 8.38
C GLY A 201 4.77 -10.33 7.62
N HIS A 202 4.83 -9.01 7.82
CA HIS A 202 5.87 -8.15 7.25
C HIS A 202 7.28 -8.53 7.74
N ARG A 203 7.45 -8.83 9.04
CA ARG A 203 8.72 -9.33 9.61
C ARG A 203 9.14 -10.65 8.94
N ASN A 204 8.17 -11.55 8.71
CA ASN A 204 8.42 -12.84 8.07
C ASN A 204 8.81 -12.69 6.58
N LEU A 205 8.19 -11.77 5.83
CA LEU A 205 8.62 -11.40 4.48
C LEU A 205 10.03 -10.78 4.46
N TYR A 206 10.28 -9.80 5.32
CA TYR A 206 11.54 -9.06 5.39
C TYR A 206 12.74 -9.99 5.60
N PHE A 207 12.65 -10.89 6.59
CA PHE A 207 13.68 -11.90 6.84
C PHE A 207 13.63 -13.11 5.88
N SER A 208 12.67 -13.16 4.96
CA SER A 208 12.70 -14.00 3.75
C SER A 208 13.30 -13.26 2.53
N ASN A 209 13.94 -12.12 2.76
CA ASN A 209 14.52 -11.20 1.77
C ASN A 209 13.50 -10.57 0.82
N VAL A 210 12.25 -10.35 1.25
CA VAL A 210 11.19 -9.68 0.48
C VAL A 210 10.67 -8.46 1.25
N LEU A 211 10.71 -7.27 0.64
CA LEU A 211 10.10 -6.04 1.20
C LEU A 211 8.75 -5.81 0.51
N HIS A 212 7.71 -5.44 1.27
CA HIS A 212 6.33 -5.37 0.75
C HIS A 212 6.05 -4.11 -0.08
N ARG A 213 6.53 -2.96 0.39
CA ARG A 213 6.55 -1.65 -0.27
C ARG A 213 5.20 -0.96 -0.48
N ASP A 214 4.11 -1.70 -0.65
CA ASP A 214 2.74 -1.14 -0.67
C ASP A 214 1.92 -1.56 0.56
N ILE A 215 2.17 -0.91 1.69
CA ILE A 215 1.36 -1.10 2.91
C ILE A 215 0.15 -0.16 2.87
N SER A 216 -1.07 -0.71 2.94
CA SER A 216 -2.31 0.07 2.86
C SER A 216 -3.46 -0.57 3.65
N GLU A 217 -4.55 0.18 3.90
CA GLU A 217 -5.80 -0.38 4.47
C GLU A 217 -6.46 -1.42 3.53
N GLY A 218 -6.07 -1.46 2.24
CA GLY A 218 -6.49 -2.46 1.27
C GLY A 218 -5.71 -3.78 1.38
N ASN A 219 -4.43 -3.70 1.72
CA ASN A 219 -3.49 -4.83 1.64
C ASN A 219 -3.35 -5.59 2.97
N ILE A 220 -4.21 -5.28 3.94
CA ILE A 220 -4.31 -5.93 5.25
C ILE A 220 -5.74 -6.49 5.39
N ILE A 221 -5.85 -7.81 5.62
CA ILE A 221 -7.13 -8.50 5.78
C ILE A 221 -7.29 -9.18 7.14
N ILE A 222 -8.54 -9.29 7.55
CA ILE A 222 -9.04 -10.02 8.70
C ILE A 222 -9.43 -11.41 8.20
N SER A 223 -8.58 -12.41 8.43
CA SER A 223 -8.80 -13.81 8.02
C SER A 223 -9.44 -14.59 9.18
N PRO A 224 -10.49 -15.40 8.96
CA PRO A 224 -10.95 -16.36 9.96
C PRO A 224 -9.87 -17.44 10.18
N ARG A 225 -9.64 -17.89 11.43
CA ARG A 225 -8.65 -18.96 11.70
C ARG A 225 -9.12 -20.34 11.26
N THR A 226 -10.43 -20.54 11.17
CA THR A 226 -11.09 -21.78 10.73
C THR A 226 -12.30 -21.46 9.85
N TRP A 227 -12.67 -22.36 8.93
CA TRP A 227 -13.91 -22.25 8.16
C TRP A 227 -15.12 -22.80 8.95
N SER A 228 -15.32 -22.30 10.17
CA SER A 228 -16.49 -22.55 11.03
C SER A 228 -17.22 -21.23 11.35
N LYS A 229 -18.42 -21.31 11.96
CA LYS A 229 -19.12 -20.11 12.46
C LYS A 229 -18.28 -19.36 13.49
N ASP A 230 -17.75 -20.09 14.47
CA ASP A 230 -16.87 -19.60 15.53
C ASP A 230 -15.57 -18.99 14.95
N GLY A 231 -15.06 -19.54 13.85
CA GLY A 231 -13.94 -18.99 13.09
C GLY A 231 -14.20 -17.60 12.48
N MET A 232 -15.46 -17.19 12.29
CA MET A 232 -15.81 -15.83 11.83
C MET A 232 -15.58 -14.77 12.92
N GLU A 233 -15.55 -15.18 14.19
CA GLU A 233 -15.25 -14.34 15.34
C GLU A 233 -13.79 -14.48 15.80
N ASN A 234 -13.22 -15.69 15.71
CA ASN A 234 -11.82 -15.98 16.00
C ASN A 234 -10.95 -15.79 14.75
N THR A 235 -10.50 -14.56 14.54
CA THR A 235 -9.74 -14.13 13.36
C THR A 235 -8.25 -13.94 13.64
N MET A 236 -7.48 -13.74 12.57
CA MET A 236 -6.08 -13.32 12.54
C MET A 236 -5.89 -12.22 11.50
N GLY A 237 -4.91 -11.35 11.67
CA GLY A 237 -4.48 -10.47 10.59
C GLY A 237 -3.63 -11.22 9.58
N VAL A 238 -3.78 -10.86 8.30
CA VAL A 238 -2.97 -11.37 7.20
C VAL A 238 -2.64 -10.25 6.22
N MET A 239 -1.38 -10.23 5.78
CA MET A 239 -0.87 -9.38 4.70
C MET A 239 -1.15 -10.02 3.34
N ILE A 240 -1.57 -9.21 2.36
CA ILE A 240 -1.83 -9.61 0.95
C ILE A 240 -1.18 -8.63 -0.03
N ASP A 241 -1.06 -9.09 -1.29
CA ASP A 241 -0.71 -8.31 -2.49
C ASP A 241 0.75 -7.85 -2.59
N LEU A 242 1.56 -8.65 -3.29
CA LEU A 242 2.99 -8.43 -3.48
C LEU A 242 3.35 -7.78 -4.84
N ASP A 243 2.41 -7.17 -5.56
CA ASP A 243 2.65 -6.59 -6.90
C ASP A 243 3.71 -5.45 -6.92
N HIS A 244 3.98 -4.82 -5.77
CA HIS A 244 5.02 -3.79 -5.61
C HIS A 244 6.26 -4.26 -4.83
N ALA A 245 6.24 -5.51 -4.35
CA ALA A 245 7.28 -6.07 -3.52
C ALA A 245 8.59 -6.29 -4.29
N LYS A 246 9.72 -6.32 -3.58
CA LYS A 246 11.03 -6.58 -4.18
C LYS A 246 11.82 -7.60 -3.37
N ARG A 247 12.50 -8.50 -4.08
CA ARG A 247 13.43 -9.49 -3.52
C ARG A 247 14.84 -8.91 -3.45
N SER A 248 15.47 -8.98 -2.28
CA SER A 248 16.92 -8.79 -2.12
C SER A 248 17.66 -10.09 -2.44
N GLN A 249 18.85 -9.96 -3.03
CA GLN A 249 19.75 -11.08 -3.35
C GLN A 249 21.00 -11.09 -2.46
N ARG A 250 21.09 -10.16 -1.49
CA ARG A 250 22.23 -10.01 -0.59
C ARG A 250 21.77 -9.89 0.86
N THR A 251 22.50 -10.50 1.77
CA THR A 251 22.30 -10.31 3.20
C THR A 251 23.42 -9.48 3.81
N ILE A 252 23.09 -8.64 4.78
CA ILE A 252 24.05 -7.88 5.57
C ILE A 252 24.65 -8.83 6.63
N GLU A 253 25.98 -8.90 6.69
CA GLU A 253 26.70 -9.70 7.69
C GLU A 253 27.07 -8.81 8.87
N HIS A 254 26.46 -9.07 10.03
CA HIS A 254 26.76 -8.36 11.27
C HIS A 254 27.81 -9.11 12.06
N ILE A 255 28.95 -8.45 12.28
CA ILE A 255 30.01 -8.93 13.16
C ILE A 255 29.63 -8.49 14.57
N GLY A 256 29.26 -9.44 15.43
CA GLY A 256 29.04 -9.18 16.85
C GLY A 256 30.29 -8.55 17.48
N CYS A 257 30.12 -7.51 18.29
CA CYS A 257 31.22 -6.79 18.94
C CYS A 257 31.12 -6.88 20.46
N ASP A 258 32.26 -7.05 21.12
CA ASP A 258 32.39 -6.89 22.56
C ASP A 258 32.25 -5.42 22.94
N ALA A 259 31.73 -5.14 24.14
CA ALA A 259 31.61 -3.78 24.63
C ALA A 259 32.98 -3.21 25.03
N ASP A 260 33.35 -2.03 24.52
CA ASP A 260 34.45 -1.25 25.09
C ASP A 260 34.04 -0.80 26.51
N MET A 261 34.58 -1.48 27.53
CA MET A 261 34.26 -1.19 28.93
C MET A 261 34.62 0.25 29.34
N ALA A 262 35.64 0.86 28.72
CA ALA A 262 35.97 2.26 28.97
C ALA A 262 34.95 3.23 28.35
N LEU A 263 34.16 2.79 27.36
CA LEU A 263 32.97 3.49 26.88
C LEU A 263 31.73 3.16 27.71
N VAL A 264 31.58 1.92 28.21
CA VAL A 264 30.47 1.54 29.10
C VAL A 264 30.41 2.45 30.32
N ASP A 265 31.52 2.69 31.02
CA ASP A 265 31.55 3.57 32.20
C ASP A 265 31.12 5.02 31.88
N ARG A 266 31.40 5.52 30.66
CA ARG A 266 30.91 6.84 30.20
C ARG A 266 29.41 6.80 29.93
N VAL A 267 28.93 5.78 29.23
CA VAL A 267 27.50 5.61 28.91
C VAL A 267 26.66 5.42 30.18
N VAL A 268 27.18 4.79 31.24
CA VAL A 268 26.51 4.75 32.55
C VAL A 268 26.29 6.17 33.11
N VAL A 269 27.29 7.05 33.02
CA VAL A 269 27.15 8.45 33.46
C VAL A 269 26.17 9.21 32.56
N ASP A 270 26.24 9.03 31.24
CA ASP A 270 25.33 9.66 30.28
C ASP A 270 23.85 9.26 30.57
N ILE A 271 23.57 7.97 30.79
CA ILE A 271 22.23 7.48 31.18
C ILE A 271 21.78 8.14 32.48
N ILE A 272 22.59 8.07 33.56
CA ILE A 272 22.24 8.61 34.89
C ILE A 272 21.98 10.13 34.83
N SER A 273 22.66 10.84 33.93
CA SER A 273 22.44 12.28 33.68
C SER A 273 21.14 12.59 32.93
N CYS A 274 20.68 11.65 32.09
CA CYS A 274 19.40 11.77 31.37
C CYS A 274 18.21 11.40 32.27
N CYS A 275 18.34 10.31 33.03
CA CYS A 275 17.34 9.81 33.97
C CYS A 275 18.05 8.97 35.05
N SER A 276 17.66 9.09 36.32
CA SER A 276 18.28 8.37 37.44
C SER A 276 17.83 6.89 37.47
N LEU A 277 18.35 6.11 36.53
CA LEU A 277 18.02 4.68 36.33
C LEU A 277 18.97 3.76 37.11
N ASP A 278 18.43 2.99 38.05
CA ASP A 278 19.18 2.00 38.82
C ASP A 278 19.84 0.93 37.92
N ASN A 279 19.19 0.54 36.83
CA ASN A 279 19.69 -0.46 35.87
C ASN A 279 20.64 0.10 34.79
N ALA A 280 21.09 1.37 34.90
CA ALA A 280 21.99 1.98 33.92
C ALA A 280 23.27 1.16 33.64
N ARG A 281 23.80 0.45 34.65
CA ARG A 281 24.96 -0.45 34.54
C ARG A 281 24.70 -1.71 33.72
N GLU A 282 23.44 -2.15 33.63
CA GLU A 282 23.02 -3.33 32.86
C GLU A 282 22.73 -2.95 31.40
N LEU A 283 22.17 -1.75 31.18
CA LEU A 283 21.86 -1.24 29.84
C LEU A 283 23.08 -0.70 29.09
N ALA A 284 24.04 -0.05 29.77
CA ALA A 284 25.18 0.56 29.11
C ALA A 284 26.03 -0.41 28.24
N PRO A 285 26.33 -1.66 28.65
CA PRO A 285 26.97 -2.65 27.78
C PRO A 285 26.14 -2.97 26.52
N ILE A 286 24.81 -3.02 26.63
CA ILE A 286 23.91 -3.29 25.49
C ILE A 286 23.97 -2.13 24.50
N ILE A 287 23.88 -0.89 24.99
CA ILE A 287 23.98 0.34 24.20
C ILE A 287 25.33 0.44 23.49
N VAL A 288 26.44 0.13 24.18
CA VAL A 288 27.79 0.15 23.57
C VAL A 288 27.92 -0.89 22.46
N ARG A 289 27.34 -2.10 22.60
CA ARG A 289 27.35 -3.09 21.51
C ARG A 289 26.40 -2.71 20.36
N ARG A 290 25.25 -2.10 20.65
CA ARG A 290 24.32 -1.57 19.64
C ARG A 290 25.02 -0.53 18.75
N PHE A 291 25.61 0.49 19.35
CA PHE A 291 26.15 1.64 18.61
C PHE A 291 27.63 1.48 18.23
N GLY A 292 28.36 0.56 18.85
CA GLY A 292 29.82 0.50 18.82
C GLY A 292 30.43 1.77 19.43
N ASN A 293 31.67 2.07 19.04
CA ASN A 293 32.42 3.23 19.56
C ASN A 293 31.93 4.60 19.01
N LYS A 294 30.69 4.69 18.54
CA LYS A 294 30.05 5.89 17.95
C LYS A 294 29.50 6.82 19.04
N VAL A 295 30.36 7.29 19.96
CA VAL A 295 29.99 8.07 21.17
C VAL A 295 28.95 9.18 20.90
N LEU A 296 29.15 9.96 19.83
CA LEU A 296 28.22 11.04 19.45
C LEU A 296 26.82 10.54 19.05
N LYS A 297 26.70 9.36 18.42
CA LYS A 297 25.37 8.76 18.14
C LYS A 297 24.68 8.29 19.43
N ILE A 298 25.44 7.76 20.40
CA ILE A 298 24.88 7.36 21.71
C ILE A 298 24.33 8.58 22.46
N ALA A 299 25.14 9.64 22.59
CA ALA A 299 24.72 10.86 23.29
C ALA A 299 23.51 11.52 22.61
N THR A 300 23.52 11.60 21.27
CA THR A 300 22.37 12.13 20.50
C THR A 300 21.11 11.30 20.73
N TYR A 301 21.22 9.96 20.70
CA TYR A 301 20.09 9.08 20.95
C TYR A 301 19.51 9.25 22.36
N LEU A 302 20.34 9.24 23.40
CA LEU A 302 19.89 9.37 24.79
C LEU A 302 19.20 10.72 25.05
N VAL A 303 19.78 11.83 24.56
CA VAL A 303 19.21 13.17 24.71
C VAL A 303 17.87 13.27 23.96
N THR A 304 17.82 12.92 22.67
CA THR A 304 16.56 13.08 21.92
C THR A 304 15.48 12.09 22.36
N LEU A 305 15.85 10.90 22.88
CA LEU A 305 14.91 9.98 23.50
C LEU A 305 14.30 10.60 24.77
N LYS A 306 15.11 11.22 25.63
CA LYS A 306 14.65 11.96 26.81
C LYS A 306 13.72 13.10 26.44
N ASP A 307 14.11 13.94 25.48
CA ASP A 307 13.29 15.07 25.02
C ASP A 307 11.94 14.59 24.44
N CYS A 308 11.93 13.47 23.71
CA CYS A 308 10.69 12.85 23.23
C CYS A 308 9.83 12.28 24.36
N CYS A 309 10.43 11.70 25.40
CA CYS A 309 9.70 11.22 26.58
C CYS A 309 9.04 12.38 27.34
N GLU A 310 9.77 13.48 27.55
CA GLU A 310 9.26 14.68 28.23
C GLU A 310 8.12 15.36 27.43
N LEU A 311 8.22 15.39 26.10
CA LEU A 311 7.17 15.94 25.23
C LEU A 311 5.91 15.07 25.14
N ASN A 312 6.03 13.74 25.25
CA ASN A 312 4.91 12.80 25.16
C ASN A 312 4.35 12.37 26.51
N GLY A 313 5.03 12.67 27.62
CA GLY A 313 4.70 12.16 28.95
C GLY A 313 4.96 10.65 29.13
N SER A 314 5.90 10.07 28.37
CA SER A 314 6.26 8.66 28.46
C SER A 314 7.41 8.42 29.44
N ASP A 315 7.56 7.18 29.90
CA ASP A 315 8.68 6.79 30.75
C ASP A 315 9.96 6.52 29.92
N PHE A 316 11.06 7.18 30.29
CA PHE A 316 12.36 7.05 29.61
C PHE A 316 13.04 5.69 29.86
N SER A 317 12.81 5.08 31.02
CA SER A 317 13.27 3.71 31.28
C SER A 317 12.57 2.76 30.32
N GLU A 318 11.24 2.83 30.20
CA GLU A 318 10.48 1.88 29.37
C GLU A 318 10.93 1.92 27.89
N GLU A 319 11.15 3.12 27.34
CA GLU A 319 11.63 3.27 25.95
C GLU A 319 13.10 2.84 25.76
N LEU A 320 13.98 3.10 26.74
CA LEU A 320 15.38 2.69 26.66
C LEU A 320 15.53 1.17 26.79
N ASN A 321 14.76 0.56 27.70
CA ASN A 321 14.66 -0.89 27.82
C ASN A 321 14.10 -1.50 26.52
N LEU A 322 13.01 -0.95 25.95
CA LEU A 322 12.40 -1.44 24.69
C LEU A 322 13.41 -1.54 23.53
N MET A 323 14.29 -0.55 23.37
CA MET A 323 15.36 -0.56 22.36
C MET A 323 16.41 -1.64 22.68
N CYS A 324 16.91 -1.70 23.92
CA CYS A 324 17.89 -2.68 24.37
C CYS A 324 17.39 -4.12 24.19
N ASP A 325 16.16 -4.40 24.63
CA ASP A 325 15.48 -5.70 24.53
C ASP A 325 15.31 -6.15 23.07
N SER A 326 14.96 -5.22 22.18
CA SER A 326 14.77 -5.51 20.75
C SER A 326 16.11 -5.75 20.06
N PHE A 327 17.17 -5.02 20.44
CA PHE A 327 18.53 -5.28 19.96
C PHE A 327 19.06 -6.64 20.44
N VAL A 328 18.89 -7.00 21.71
CA VAL A 328 19.35 -8.30 22.25
C VAL A 328 18.62 -9.47 21.58
N ALA A 329 17.31 -9.37 21.36
CA ALA A 329 16.54 -10.39 20.64
C ALA A 329 17.02 -10.55 19.18
N TRP A 330 17.20 -9.45 18.46
CA TRP A 330 17.73 -9.44 17.08
C TRP A 330 19.16 -9.99 17.00
N GLU A 331 20.01 -9.69 17.98
CA GLU A 331 21.39 -10.18 18.06
C GLU A 331 21.40 -11.71 18.23
N GLN A 332 20.56 -12.25 19.12
CA GLN A 332 20.39 -13.69 19.30
C GLN A 332 19.86 -14.38 18.03
N GLU A 333 18.82 -13.83 17.40
CA GLU A 333 18.31 -14.36 16.13
C GLU A 333 19.40 -14.35 15.04
N THR A 334 20.19 -13.28 14.95
CA THR A 334 21.31 -13.16 14.00
C THR A 334 22.39 -14.23 14.27
N GLN A 335 22.75 -14.48 15.53
CA GLN A 335 23.67 -15.55 15.92
C GLN A 335 23.14 -16.95 15.57
N THR A 336 21.82 -17.18 15.62
CA THR A 336 21.19 -18.43 15.14
C THR A 336 21.11 -18.54 13.61
N GLY A 337 21.64 -17.56 12.87
CA GLY A 337 21.74 -17.58 11.41
C GLY A 337 20.64 -16.81 10.66
N ARG A 338 19.76 -16.10 11.37
CA ARG A 338 18.75 -15.23 10.74
C ARG A 338 19.40 -13.97 10.18
N LYS A 339 19.88 -14.02 8.93
CA LYS A 339 20.44 -12.85 8.26
C LYS A 339 19.33 -11.92 7.75
N GLN A 340 19.63 -10.63 7.69
CA GLN A 340 18.74 -9.58 7.15
C GLN A 340 19.15 -9.17 5.72
N PRO A 341 18.21 -8.74 4.87
CA PRO A 341 18.50 -8.31 3.49
C PRO A 341 19.26 -6.97 3.40
N SER A 342 19.91 -6.76 2.26
CA SER A 342 20.41 -5.47 1.76
C SER A 342 19.48 -4.93 0.68
N TRP A 343 19.17 -3.64 0.73
CA TRP A 343 18.36 -2.96 -0.28
C TRP A 343 19.19 -2.10 -1.25
N THR A 344 20.51 -2.09 -1.08
CA THR A 344 21.44 -1.26 -1.86
C THR A 344 21.51 -1.69 -3.33
N GLU A 345 21.61 -3.00 -3.61
CA GLU A 345 21.63 -3.52 -4.97
C GLU A 345 20.25 -3.51 -5.65
N VAL A 346 19.19 -3.64 -4.84
CA VAL A 346 17.79 -3.57 -5.29
C VAL A 346 17.47 -2.15 -5.77
N HIS A 347 17.80 -1.12 -4.98
CA HIS A 347 17.62 0.27 -5.42
C HIS A 347 18.53 0.63 -6.60
N ALA A 348 19.77 0.13 -6.65
CA ALA A 348 20.69 0.41 -7.76
C ALA A 348 20.25 -0.20 -9.12
N THR A 349 19.36 -1.20 -9.11
CA THR A 349 18.82 -1.84 -10.32
C THR A 349 17.37 -1.44 -10.61
N GLN A 350 16.58 -1.14 -9.58
CA GLN A 350 15.17 -0.79 -9.65
C GLN A 350 14.90 0.40 -8.69
N PRO A 351 15.28 1.64 -9.07
CA PRO A 351 15.28 2.80 -8.18
C PRO A 351 13.88 3.38 -7.92
N GLU A 352 12.85 2.94 -8.64
CA GLU A 352 11.50 3.50 -8.55
C GLU A 352 10.84 3.21 -7.19
N ILE A 353 10.45 4.29 -6.51
CA ILE A 353 9.60 4.28 -5.33
C ILE A 353 8.20 3.80 -5.76
N ALA A 354 7.59 2.95 -4.94
CA ALA A 354 6.27 2.40 -5.18
C ALA A 354 5.56 2.19 -3.83
N GLY A 355 4.23 2.18 -3.86
CA GLY A 355 3.38 2.13 -2.68
C GLY A 355 2.25 3.16 -2.76
N THR A 356 1.18 2.96 -2.01
CA THR A 356 0.01 3.84 -1.95
C THR A 356 0.40 5.18 -1.30
N PRO A 357 0.37 6.33 -2.01
CA PRO A 357 0.93 7.59 -1.49
C PRO A 357 0.30 8.07 -0.18
N ALA A 358 -1.01 7.84 -0.02
CA ALA A 358 -1.76 8.11 1.22
C ALA A 358 -1.11 7.47 2.46
N PHE A 359 -0.46 6.30 2.33
CA PHE A 359 0.16 5.59 3.44
C PHE A 359 1.68 5.63 3.43
N MET A 360 2.33 5.82 2.28
CA MET A 360 3.80 5.93 2.19
C MET A 360 4.39 6.91 3.21
N SER A 361 5.61 6.62 3.66
CA SER A 361 6.31 7.43 4.64
C SER A 361 6.75 8.79 4.08
N TYR A 362 6.99 9.75 4.97
CA TYR A 362 7.54 11.05 4.59
C TYR A 362 8.84 10.93 3.77
N GLU A 363 9.77 10.08 4.21
CA GLU A 363 11.10 10.00 3.61
C GLU A 363 11.07 9.53 2.14
N LEU A 364 10.09 8.67 1.79
CA LEU A 364 9.83 8.24 0.42
C LEU A 364 9.06 9.30 -0.37
N LEU A 365 7.97 9.84 0.18
CA LEU A 365 7.13 10.86 -0.47
C LEU A 365 7.85 12.19 -0.75
N ALA A 366 8.85 12.53 0.07
CA ALA A 366 9.65 13.74 -0.08
C ALA A 366 11.01 13.49 -0.77
N GLY A 367 11.39 12.23 -1.01
CA GLY A 367 12.69 11.83 -1.58
C GLY A 367 13.90 12.27 -0.75
N ARG A 368 13.73 12.53 0.54
CA ARG A 368 14.72 13.15 1.45
C ARG A 368 14.46 12.74 2.89
N CYS A 369 15.49 12.79 3.73
CA CYS A 369 15.38 12.44 5.15
C CYS A 369 14.52 13.44 5.94
N TYR A 370 14.00 13.02 7.10
CA TYR A 370 13.46 13.91 8.15
C TYR A 370 14.52 14.92 8.62
N SER A 371 14.10 16.15 8.94
CA SER A 371 14.99 17.29 9.23
C SER A 371 15.79 17.11 10.52
N PHE A 372 15.22 16.40 11.50
CA PHE A 372 15.88 16.02 12.76
C PHE A 372 16.92 14.91 12.61
N THR A 373 17.00 14.23 11.46
CA THR A 373 17.94 13.10 11.30
C THR A 373 19.35 13.60 11.01
N GLY A 374 20.31 13.16 11.83
CA GLY A 374 21.71 13.46 11.61
C GLY A 374 22.20 12.79 10.33
N LEU A 375 22.46 13.56 9.27
CA LEU A 375 22.98 13.09 7.97
C LEU A 375 24.39 12.43 8.03
N SER A 376 24.93 12.25 9.24
CA SER A 376 26.23 11.64 9.54
C SER A 376 26.11 10.12 9.66
N ASN A 377 26.52 9.41 8.60
CA ASN A 377 26.58 7.95 8.54
C ASN A 377 25.20 7.26 8.75
N ARG A 378 24.23 7.60 7.91
CA ARG A 378 23.09 6.74 7.57
C ARG A 378 23.52 5.80 6.43
N HIS A 379 23.21 4.51 6.56
CA HIS A 379 23.60 3.46 5.60
C HIS A 379 22.52 3.20 4.54
N ASP A 380 21.30 3.64 4.83
CA ASP A 380 20.07 3.52 4.05
C ASP A 380 19.85 4.69 3.07
N LEU A 381 20.94 5.33 2.62
CA LEU A 381 20.91 6.44 1.67
C LEU A 381 21.62 6.09 0.37
N THR A 382 21.11 6.59 -0.75
CA THR A 382 21.74 6.42 -2.06
C THR A 382 23.15 7.05 -2.09
N PRO A 383 24.18 6.31 -2.53
CA PRO A 383 25.50 6.87 -2.75
C PRO A 383 25.46 8.05 -3.72
N GLY A 384 25.92 9.22 -3.26
CA GLY A 384 26.01 10.44 -4.07
C GLY A 384 24.77 11.32 -4.13
N SER A 385 23.54 10.79 -3.94
CA SER A 385 22.31 11.60 -4.00
C SER A 385 21.54 11.76 -2.67
N ARG A 386 21.87 11.01 -1.60
CA ARG A 386 21.24 11.12 -0.27
C ARG A 386 19.72 10.91 -0.24
N ILE A 387 19.18 10.21 -1.24
CA ILE A 387 17.77 9.80 -1.29
C ILE A 387 17.61 8.57 -0.36
N PRO A 388 16.55 8.50 0.47
CA PRO A 388 16.27 7.32 1.29
C PRO A 388 16.02 6.06 0.44
N ILE A 389 16.64 4.95 0.84
CA ILE A 389 16.44 3.63 0.25
C ILE A 389 15.25 2.96 0.94
N HIS A 390 14.27 2.53 0.15
CA HIS A 390 13.08 1.82 0.64
C HIS A 390 13.50 0.57 1.43
N SER A 391 13.17 0.57 2.72
CA SER A 391 13.57 -0.42 3.73
C SER A 391 12.49 -0.52 4.81
N SER A 392 12.54 -1.53 5.69
CA SER A 392 11.45 -1.92 6.61
C SER A 392 10.85 -0.79 7.44
N ILE A 393 11.65 0.18 7.92
CA ILE A 393 11.14 1.32 8.71
C ILE A 393 10.09 2.15 7.97
N HIS A 394 10.20 2.28 6.64
CA HIS A 394 9.25 3.02 5.81
C HIS A 394 7.90 2.29 5.69
N ASP A 395 7.93 0.96 5.59
CA ASP A 395 6.74 0.11 5.59
C ASP A 395 6.08 0.10 7.00
N ILE A 396 6.88 0.17 8.09
CA ILE A 396 6.37 0.31 9.46
C ILE A 396 5.79 1.72 9.74
N GLU A 397 6.35 2.81 9.19
CA GLU A 397 5.68 4.12 9.20
C GLU A 397 4.37 4.08 8.39
N SER A 398 4.34 3.30 7.31
CA SER A 398 3.12 3.14 6.50
C SER A 398 2.02 2.39 7.25
N PHE A 399 2.35 1.38 8.06
CA PHE A 399 1.42 0.77 9.02
C PHE A 399 0.88 1.78 10.05
N PHE A 400 1.73 2.67 10.56
CA PHE A 400 1.32 3.76 11.46
C PHE A 400 0.32 4.70 10.76
N TRP A 401 0.58 5.11 9.52
CA TRP A 401 -0.36 5.95 8.75
C TRP A 401 -1.69 5.25 8.46
N VAL A 402 -1.70 3.92 8.25
CA VAL A 402 -2.94 3.13 8.14
C VAL A 402 -3.75 3.17 9.44
N LEU A 403 -3.11 3.05 10.62
CA LEU A 403 -3.79 3.16 11.91
C LEU A 403 -4.36 4.58 12.12
N VAL A 404 -3.55 5.63 11.86
CA VAL A 404 -3.99 7.03 11.96
C VAL A 404 -5.17 7.33 11.04
N TYR A 405 -5.13 6.85 9.79
CA TYR A 405 -6.24 6.96 8.85
C TYR A 405 -7.51 6.29 9.39
N HIS A 406 -7.40 5.06 9.90
CA HIS A 406 -8.53 4.32 10.43
C HIS A 406 -9.18 5.07 11.62
N CYS A 407 -8.39 5.56 12.57
CA CYS A 407 -8.86 6.32 13.73
C CYS A 407 -9.48 7.69 13.39
N LEU A 408 -9.02 8.33 12.32
CA LEU A 408 -9.60 9.57 11.81
C LEU A 408 -10.89 9.34 11.02
N VAL A 409 -10.95 8.32 10.15
CA VAL A 409 -11.93 8.18 9.06
C VAL A 409 -13.10 7.25 9.39
N ARG A 410 -12.91 6.26 10.27
CA ARG A 410 -13.95 5.28 10.63
C ARG A 410 -14.84 5.81 11.77
N ALA A 411 -16.10 5.39 11.78
CA ALA A 411 -17.08 5.73 12.82
C ALA A 411 -17.14 4.66 13.94
N GLY A 412 -16.35 3.59 13.83
CA GLY A 412 -16.40 2.41 14.70
C GLY A 412 -16.41 1.11 13.88
N PRO A 413 -16.93 0.01 14.44
CA PRO A 413 -16.93 -1.31 13.80
C PRO A 413 -17.62 -1.38 12.43
N GLY A 414 -17.26 -2.41 11.65
CA GLY A 414 -17.94 -2.73 10.38
C GLY A 414 -17.64 -1.77 9.22
N GLY A 415 -16.64 -0.89 9.35
CA GLY A 415 -16.10 -0.09 8.24
C GLY A 415 -16.86 1.18 7.86
N ALA A 416 -17.89 1.55 8.60
CA ALA A 416 -18.62 2.81 8.40
C ALA A 416 -17.65 4.01 8.41
N ARG A 417 -17.73 4.89 7.38
CA ARG A 417 -16.99 6.17 7.33
C ARG A 417 -17.77 7.23 8.11
N ARG A 418 -17.06 8.13 8.78
CA ARG A 418 -17.67 9.22 9.56
C ARG A 418 -18.54 10.15 8.71
N THR A 419 -19.64 10.58 9.29
CA THR A 419 -20.60 11.54 8.72
C THR A 419 -19.99 12.93 8.50
N GLU A 420 -19.07 13.32 9.36
CA GLU A 420 -18.36 14.61 9.34
C GLU A 420 -17.46 14.75 8.09
N LEU A 421 -17.12 13.62 7.45
CA LEU A 421 -16.32 13.54 6.24
C LEU A 421 -17.14 13.40 4.95
N ASP A 422 -18.48 13.45 5.01
CA ASP A 422 -19.35 13.39 3.82
C ASP A 422 -19.01 14.55 2.86
N PRO A 423 -18.62 14.30 1.59
CA PRO A 423 -18.28 15.37 0.63
C PRO A 423 -19.39 16.38 0.36
N ARG A 424 -20.63 16.10 0.77
CA ARG A 424 -21.82 16.96 0.57
C ARG A 424 -22.08 17.93 1.72
N THR A 425 -21.44 17.77 2.87
CA THR A 425 -21.52 18.73 3.99
C THR A 425 -20.44 19.81 3.87
N GLU A 426 -20.53 20.88 4.65
CA GLU A 426 -19.53 21.96 4.70
C GLU A 426 -18.14 21.45 5.14
N THR A 427 -17.07 22.19 4.81
CA THR A 427 -15.72 21.80 5.27
C THR A 427 -15.56 22.03 6.77
N ASN A 428 -14.60 21.32 7.37
CA ASN A 428 -14.33 21.33 8.79
C ASN A 428 -12.91 20.79 9.05
N ASP A 429 -12.39 21.07 10.25
CA ASP A 429 -11.03 20.71 10.67
C ASP A 429 -10.63 19.25 10.37
N ILE A 430 -11.58 18.30 10.45
CA ILE A 430 -11.27 16.89 10.19
C ILE A 430 -11.26 16.55 8.69
N LYS A 431 -12.12 17.16 7.87
CA LYS A 431 -11.97 17.09 6.41
C LYS A 431 -10.64 17.66 5.97
N ASP A 432 -10.28 18.83 6.48
CA ASP A 432 -9.07 19.54 6.07
C ASP A 432 -7.79 18.74 6.43
N ILE A 433 -7.73 18.11 7.61
CA ILE A 433 -6.57 17.26 7.99
C ILE A 433 -6.56 15.90 7.28
N VAL A 434 -7.71 15.25 7.08
CA VAL A 434 -7.77 13.99 6.31
C VAL A 434 -7.37 14.22 4.86
N TYR A 435 -7.83 15.32 4.25
CA TYR A 435 -7.41 15.72 2.92
C TYR A 435 -5.90 15.96 2.87
N ALA A 436 -5.37 16.78 3.78
CA ALA A 436 -3.95 17.15 3.78
C ALA A 436 -2.99 15.97 4.06
N LEU A 437 -3.42 14.93 4.79
CA LEU A 437 -2.61 13.74 5.08
C LEU A 437 -2.80 12.58 4.10
N PHE A 438 -3.94 12.46 3.41
CA PHE A 438 -4.30 11.23 2.69
C PHE A 438 -4.95 11.42 1.31
N GLU A 439 -5.61 12.56 1.03
CA GLU A 439 -6.42 12.73 -0.21
C GLU A 439 -5.89 13.86 -1.13
N THR A 440 -4.83 14.58 -0.73
CA THR A 440 -4.15 15.66 -1.51
C THR A 440 -2.97 15.15 -2.36
N GLU A 441 -2.44 16.00 -3.23
CA GLU A 441 -1.25 15.70 -4.06
C GLU A 441 0.02 15.43 -3.23
N GLU A 442 0.91 14.56 -3.73
CA GLU A 442 2.04 13.99 -2.97
C GLU A 442 2.97 15.05 -2.36
N SER A 443 3.23 16.16 -3.04
CA SER A 443 4.12 17.23 -2.55
C SER A 443 3.52 18.04 -1.39
N LYS A 444 2.20 18.16 -1.31
CA LYS A 444 1.49 18.75 -0.16
C LYS A 444 1.32 17.73 0.96
N MET A 445 1.08 16.47 0.61
CA MET A 445 0.96 15.36 1.55
C MET A 445 2.28 15.12 2.29
N SER A 446 3.40 15.06 1.55
CA SER A 446 4.74 14.86 2.11
C SER A 446 5.09 16.00 3.07
N LYS A 447 4.91 17.26 2.67
CA LYS A 447 5.10 18.40 3.57
C LYS A 447 4.22 18.26 4.83
N THR A 448 2.94 17.97 4.69
CA THR A 448 2.01 17.87 5.83
C THR A 448 2.41 16.74 6.78
N LYS A 449 2.78 15.56 6.25
CA LYS A 449 3.31 14.45 7.05
C LYS A 449 4.59 14.86 7.78
N GLY A 450 5.54 15.50 7.09
CA GLY A 450 6.79 16.01 7.68
C GLY A 450 6.53 16.98 8.83
N ASP A 451 5.89 18.12 8.56
CA ASP A 451 5.60 19.18 9.55
C ASP A 451 4.95 18.61 10.82
N ILE A 452 3.97 17.70 10.66
CA ILE A 452 3.22 17.08 11.75
C ILE A 452 4.01 15.99 12.49
N PHE A 453 4.78 15.17 11.78
CA PHE A 453 5.55 14.09 12.41
C PHE A 453 6.74 14.66 13.20
N GLU A 454 7.33 15.77 12.75
CA GLU A 454 8.38 16.48 13.47
C GLU A 454 7.83 17.24 14.70
N CYS A 455 6.66 17.89 14.60
CA CYS A 455 6.09 18.71 15.68
C CYS A 455 5.06 17.98 16.58
N THR A 456 5.46 17.57 17.78
CA THR A 456 4.59 16.84 18.73
C THR A 456 3.30 17.60 19.09
N GLY A 457 3.37 18.91 19.32
CA GLY A 457 2.19 19.73 19.65
C GLY A 457 1.18 19.83 18.50
N GLU A 458 1.65 19.82 17.26
CA GLU A 458 0.78 19.75 16.09
C GLU A 458 0.21 18.35 15.89
N PHE A 459 1.00 17.29 16.09
CA PHE A 459 0.49 15.91 16.02
C PHE A 459 -0.67 15.69 17.00
N GLN A 460 -0.53 16.13 18.25
CA GLN A 460 -1.59 16.01 19.24
C GLN A 460 -2.86 16.77 18.81
N SER A 461 -2.73 18.07 18.56
CA SER A 461 -3.89 18.97 18.35
C SER A 461 -4.57 18.86 16.97
N ARG A 462 -3.80 18.52 15.92
CA ARG A 462 -4.30 18.39 14.54
C ARG A 462 -4.76 16.97 14.23
N VAL A 463 -4.12 15.94 14.78
CA VAL A 463 -4.39 14.53 14.45
C VAL A 463 -5.05 13.78 15.61
N VAL A 464 -4.34 13.62 16.72
CA VAL A 464 -4.75 12.71 17.80
C VAL A 464 -6.07 13.16 18.44
N ASP A 465 -6.25 14.47 18.65
CA ASP A 465 -7.50 15.01 19.21
C ASP A 465 -8.69 15.05 18.24
N ARG A 466 -8.48 14.69 16.97
CA ARG A 466 -9.54 14.58 15.95
C ARG A 466 -10.02 13.14 15.71
N PHE A 467 -9.40 12.16 16.36
CA PHE A 467 -9.85 10.76 16.34
C PHE A 467 -11.33 10.63 16.76
N HIS A 468 -12.06 9.70 16.13
CA HIS A 468 -13.43 9.44 16.52
C HIS A 468 -13.47 8.89 17.96
N SER A 469 -14.49 9.24 18.75
CA SER A 469 -14.56 8.92 20.18
C SER A 469 -14.40 7.42 20.49
N TYR A 470 -14.84 6.56 19.57
CA TYR A 470 -14.63 5.11 19.64
C TYR A 470 -13.15 4.70 19.70
N PHE A 471 -12.26 5.40 18.99
CA PHE A 471 -10.82 5.12 18.96
C PHE A 471 -10.01 5.92 20.00
N ALA A 472 -10.68 6.62 20.93
CA ALA A 472 -10.00 7.34 22.01
C ALA A 472 -9.04 6.46 22.85
N PRO A 473 -9.30 5.15 23.12
CA PRO A 473 -8.34 4.27 23.78
C PRO A 473 -7.03 4.05 23.02
N LEU A 474 -7.00 4.30 21.70
CA LEU A 474 -5.80 4.11 20.86
C LEU A 474 -4.89 5.35 20.81
N LYS A 475 -5.25 6.47 21.45
CA LYS A 475 -4.40 7.67 21.50
C LYS A 475 -2.99 7.40 22.07
N PRO A 476 -2.80 6.66 23.20
CA PRO A 476 -1.48 6.39 23.74
C PRO A 476 -0.62 5.51 22.83
N LEU A 477 -1.22 4.46 22.23
CA LEU A 477 -0.57 3.60 21.23
C LEU A 477 -0.01 4.43 20.07
N VAL A 478 -0.82 5.33 19.49
CA VAL A 478 -0.42 6.15 18.35
C VAL A 478 0.69 7.14 18.70
N LEU A 479 0.60 7.81 19.86
CA LEU A 479 1.66 8.70 20.35
C LEU A 479 2.99 7.97 20.53
N ARG A 480 2.95 6.79 21.17
CA ARG A 480 4.14 5.99 21.45
C ARG A 480 4.72 5.32 20.20
N TRP A 481 3.91 4.93 19.23
CA TRP A 481 4.40 4.41 17.95
C TRP A 481 5.14 5.51 17.16
N ARG A 482 4.60 6.74 17.13
CA ARG A 482 5.33 7.89 16.56
C ARG A 482 6.68 8.09 17.25
N GLN A 483 6.75 7.97 18.57
CA GLN A 483 8.00 8.10 19.34
C GLN A 483 9.04 7.04 18.97
N ILE A 484 8.65 5.76 18.86
CA ILE A 484 9.53 4.67 18.40
C ILE A 484 10.07 4.98 16.99
N LEU A 485 9.21 5.42 16.08
CA LEU A 485 9.65 5.78 14.72
C LEU A 485 10.63 6.96 14.72
N MET A 486 10.34 8.05 15.45
CA MET A 486 11.25 9.20 15.57
C MET A 486 12.62 8.82 16.14
N SER A 487 12.65 8.07 17.25
CA SER A 487 13.89 7.66 17.91
C SER A 487 14.75 6.77 17.00
N ASN A 488 14.12 5.89 16.22
CA ASN A 488 14.80 5.03 15.26
C ASN A 488 15.27 5.77 14.00
N TYR A 489 14.50 6.73 13.47
CA TYR A 489 14.92 7.55 12.31
C TYR A 489 16.19 8.37 12.61
N ILE A 490 16.35 8.90 13.83
CA ILE A 490 17.56 9.65 14.25
C ILE A 490 18.83 8.79 14.11
N VAL A 491 18.73 7.49 14.39
CA VAL A 491 19.86 6.55 14.38
C VAL A 491 19.83 5.56 13.21
N SER A 492 19.03 5.81 12.18
CA SER A 492 18.76 4.84 11.10
C SER A 492 20.05 4.25 10.52
N ASP A 493 20.13 2.93 10.61
CA ASP A 493 21.17 2.09 10.05
C ASP A 493 20.64 0.65 9.94
N ASP A 494 21.49 -0.23 9.44
CA ASP A 494 21.14 -1.63 9.17
C ASP A 494 20.49 -2.34 10.38
N ILE A 495 20.87 -2.00 11.61
CA ILE A 495 20.33 -2.62 12.83
C ILE A 495 18.91 -2.09 13.15
N VAL A 496 18.60 -0.82 12.84
CA VAL A 496 17.22 -0.31 12.93
C VAL A 496 16.30 -1.14 12.05
N HIS A 497 16.69 -1.42 10.82
CA HIS A 497 15.85 -2.15 9.87
C HIS A 497 15.57 -3.60 10.28
N GLY A 498 16.47 -4.21 11.06
CA GLY A 498 16.28 -5.52 11.67
C GLY A 498 15.43 -5.52 12.95
N THR A 499 15.44 -4.43 13.72
CA THR A 499 14.84 -4.35 15.08
C THR A 499 13.51 -3.58 15.16
N ILE A 500 13.18 -2.74 14.17
CA ILE A 500 12.00 -1.86 14.19
C ILE A 500 10.66 -2.63 14.29
N HIS A 501 10.60 -3.82 13.69
CA HIS A 501 9.44 -4.70 13.82
C HIS A 501 9.18 -5.08 15.28
N ASP A 502 10.22 -5.48 16.01
CA ASP A 502 10.09 -6.05 17.36
C ASP A 502 9.74 -4.98 18.40
N GLN A 503 10.25 -3.75 18.24
CA GLN A 503 9.87 -2.60 19.06
C GLN A 503 8.36 -2.30 18.93
N VAL A 504 7.84 -2.27 17.70
CA VAL A 504 6.42 -2.00 17.43
C VAL A 504 5.53 -3.18 17.80
N LEU A 505 5.98 -4.42 17.61
CA LEU A 505 5.25 -5.62 18.03
C LEU A 505 5.09 -5.68 19.55
N ARG A 506 6.15 -5.42 20.32
CA ARG A 506 6.10 -5.33 21.79
C ARG A 506 5.12 -4.25 22.26
N LEU A 507 5.11 -3.08 21.62
CA LEU A 507 4.12 -2.02 21.89
C LEU A 507 2.68 -2.48 21.62
N LEU A 508 2.44 -3.17 20.50
CA LEU A 508 1.10 -3.64 20.14
C LEU A 508 0.62 -4.80 21.02
N ASP A 509 1.50 -5.74 21.39
CA ASP A 509 1.21 -6.81 22.34
C ASP A 509 0.88 -6.23 23.74
N LYS A 510 1.72 -5.33 24.29
CA LYS A 510 1.40 -4.62 25.55
C LYS A 510 0.09 -3.84 25.48
N THR A 511 -0.23 -3.21 24.34
CA THR A 511 -1.50 -2.48 24.18
C THR A 511 -2.73 -3.40 24.24
N LEU A 512 -2.63 -4.62 23.68
CA LEU A 512 -3.69 -5.61 23.76
C LEU A 512 -3.90 -6.08 25.22
N GLU A 513 -2.80 -6.39 25.90
CA GLU A 513 -2.78 -6.86 27.30
C GLU A 513 -3.32 -5.81 28.29
N ASP A 514 -2.82 -4.56 28.22
CA ASP A 514 -3.12 -3.51 29.21
C ASP A 514 -4.45 -2.76 28.96
N HIS A 515 -4.84 -2.54 27.70
CA HIS A 515 -5.81 -1.46 27.36
C HIS A 515 -7.08 -1.89 26.63
N LEU A 516 -7.15 -3.09 26.03
CA LEU A 516 -8.20 -3.41 25.04
C LEU A 516 -9.12 -4.59 25.39
N HIS A 517 -8.74 -5.43 26.35
CA HIS A 517 -9.69 -6.38 26.94
C HIS A 517 -10.77 -5.64 27.72
N THR A 518 -12.06 -5.87 27.39
CA THR A 518 -13.17 -5.23 28.11
C THR A 518 -14.24 -6.22 28.53
N ASP A 519 -14.55 -6.27 29.83
CA ASP A 519 -15.74 -6.97 30.40
C ASP A 519 -17.09 -6.32 29.99
N LYS A 520 -17.06 -5.33 29.10
CA LYS A 520 -18.24 -4.61 28.63
C LYS A 520 -18.92 -5.41 27.52
N PRO A 521 -20.26 -5.47 27.48
CA PRO A 521 -20.96 -6.15 26.39
C PRO A 521 -20.61 -5.50 25.04
N PRO A 522 -20.54 -6.28 23.94
CA PRO A 522 -20.27 -5.75 22.62
C PRO A 522 -21.23 -4.62 22.24
N ILE A 523 -20.72 -3.58 21.58
CA ILE A 523 -21.61 -2.56 21.02
C ILE A 523 -22.35 -3.13 19.80
N LYS A 524 -23.58 -2.67 19.56
CA LYS A 524 -24.45 -3.15 18.48
C LYS A 524 -23.79 -3.24 17.10
N ALA A 525 -22.83 -2.36 16.79
CA ALA A 525 -22.07 -2.38 15.55
C ALA A 525 -21.14 -3.62 15.43
N THR A 526 -20.56 -4.07 16.54
CA THR A 526 -19.75 -5.30 16.64
C THR A 526 -20.62 -6.53 16.36
N GLU A 527 -21.80 -6.62 17.00
CA GLU A 527 -22.76 -7.71 16.78
C GLU A 527 -23.23 -7.76 15.31
N GLN A 528 -23.51 -6.60 14.72
CA GLN A 528 -23.91 -6.48 13.31
C GLN A 528 -22.81 -6.91 12.33
N GLU A 529 -21.55 -6.58 12.61
CA GLU A 529 -20.40 -7.00 11.80
C GLU A 529 -20.14 -8.52 11.92
N VAL A 530 -20.21 -9.08 13.13
CA VAL A 530 -20.13 -10.53 13.36
C VAL A 530 -21.25 -11.27 12.62
N GLN A 531 -22.51 -10.83 12.76
CA GLN A 531 -23.64 -11.42 12.07
C GLN A 531 -23.52 -11.30 10.54
N ARG A 532 -22.94 -10.20 10.02
CA ARG A 532 -22.62 -10.04 8.59
C ARG A 532 -21.65 -11.12 8.12
N ARG A 533 -20.56 -11.38 8.87
CA ARG A 533 -19.57 -12.44 8.54
C ARG A 533 -20.20 -13.83 8.54
N ILE A 534 -20.97 -14.17 9.59
CA ILE A 534 -21.68 -15.45 9.72
C ILE A 534 -22.68 -15.64 8.56
N SER A 535 -23.34 -14.56 8.11
CA SER A 535 -24.26 -14.61 6.97
C SER A 535 -23.53 -14.90 5.65
N VAL A 536 -22.37 -14.28 5.40
CA VAL A 536 -21.52 -14.56 4.23
C VAL A 536 -21.01 -16.01 4.25
N TYR A 537 -20.51 -16.49 5.40
CA TYR A 537 -20.10 -17.89 5.59
C TYR A 537 -21.24 -18.86 5.25
N THR A 538 -22.44 -18.58 5.74
CA THR A 538 -23.62 -19.41 5.50
C THR A 538 -23.98 -19.44 4.02
N ALA A 539 -24.02 -18.29 3.32
CA ALA A 539 -24.26 -18.22 1.88
C ALA A 539 -23.21 -19.00 1.06
N CYS A 540 -21.92 -18.85 1.39
CA CYS A 540 -20.81 -19.55 0.73
C CYS A 540 -20.86 -21.09 0.89
N ASN A 541 -21.60 -21.60 1.87
CA ASN A 541 -21.84 -23.04 2.09
C ASN A 541 -23.21 -23.50 1.57
N LEU A 542 -24.23 -22.63 1.45
CA LEU A 542 -25.47 -22.96 0.74
C LEU A 542 -25.22 -23.20 -0.77
N HIS A 543 -24.26 -22.47 -1.36
CA HIS A 543 -23.83 -22.68 -2.75
C HIS A 543 -23.16 -24.05 -3.04
N THR A 544 -22.94 -24.93 -2.05
CA THR A 544 -22.54 -26.33 -2.30
C THR A 544 -23.71 -27.32 -2.22
N ALA A 545 -24.88 -26.91 -1.71
CA ALA A 545 -26.01 -27.80 -1.44
C ALA A 545 -27.04 -27.88 -2.59
N GLU A 546 -27.31 -26.75 -3.28
CA GLU A 546 -28.39 -26.67 -4.28
C GLU A 546 -27.92 -26.21 -5.66
N GLY A 547 -28.51 -26.81 -6.70
CA GLY A 547 -28.48 -26.26 -8.05
C GLY A 547 -29.32 -24.98 -8.12
N ILE A 548 -28.71 -23.90 -8.61
CA ILE A 548 -29.16 -22.49 -8.47
C ILE A 548 -30.67 -22.29 -8.68
N PRO A 549 -31.42 -21.90 -7.63
CA PRO A 549 -32.70 -21.21 -7.75
C PRO A 549 -32.47 -19.70 -8.06
N PRO A 550 -33.33 -19.01 -8.85
CA PRO A 550 -32.97 -17.68 -9.38
C PRO A 550 -32.96 -16.50 -8.38
N ASP A 551 -33.71 -16.57 -7.27
CA ASP A 551 -34.18 -15.35 -6.58
C ASP A 551 -33.40 -14.91 -5.33
N ALA A 552 -32.27 -15.56 -5.01
CA ALA A 552 -31.47 -15.24 -3.82
C ALA A 552 -30.77 -13.86 -3.85
N ALA A 553 -30.64 -13.23 -5.02
CA ALA A 553 -29.89 -11.98 -5.21
C ALA A 553 -30.51 -10.75 -4.51
N THR A 554 -31.80 -10.78 -4.21
CA THR A 554 -32.55 -9.57 -3.84
C THR A 554 -32.23 -9.03 -2.44
N GLN A 555 -31.95 -9.91 -1.46
CA GLN A 555 -31.86 -9.50 -0.05
C GLN A 555 -30.56 -8.76 0.33
N LEU A 556 -29.47 -8.91 -0.44
CA LEU A 556 -28.22 -8.16 -0.21
C LEU A 556 -28.27 -6.71 -0.74
N SER A 557 -29.35 -6.31 -1.42
CA SER A 557 -29.49 -4.97 -2.01
C SER A 557 -30.25 -3.96 -1.14
N GLN A 558 -30.98 -4.40 -0.11
CA GLN A 558 -31.97 -3.53 0.56
C GLN A 558 -31.41 -2.68 1.71
N ASN A 559 -30.27 -3.06 2.30
CA ASN A 559 -29.59 -2.25 3.32
C ASN A 559 -28.72 -1.11 2.75
N SER A 560 -28.76 -0.85 1.43
CA SER A 560 -28.14 0.31 0.79
C SER A 560 -29.15 1.32 0.20
N GLN A 561 -30.47 1.05 0.29
CA GLN A 561 -31.52 1.94 -0.26
C GLN A 561 -32.22 2.81 0.80
N SER A 562 -31.46 3.68 1.48
CA SER A 562 -32.02 4.77 2.31
C SER A 562 -31.52 6.18 1.92
N SER A 563 -31.05 6.36 0.68
CA SER A 563 -30.59 7.68 0.19
C SER A 563 -30.79 7.93 -1.32
N SER A 564 -31.82 7.33 -1.96
CA SER A 564 -32.11 7.55 -3.39
C SER A 564 -33.59 7.39 -3.77
N LYS A 565 -34.45 8.28 -3.25
CA LYS A 565 -35.79 8.55 -3.80
C LYS A 565 -36.15 10.04 -3.76
N ASP A 566 -35.45 10.87 -4.53
CA ASP A 566 -35.99 12.17 -4.95
C ASP A 566 -35.27 12.76 -6.19
N ARG A 567 -35.49 12.14 -7.36
CA ARG A 567 -35.41 12.79 -8.69
C ARG A 567 -35.82 11.84 -9.84
N ALA A 568 -37.10 11.88 -10.23
CA ALA A 568 -37.58 11.61 -11.60
C ALA A 568 -39.12 11.73 -11.69
N ARG A 569 -39.65 12.85 -12.18
CA ARG A 569 -41.00 12.97 -12.75
C ARG A 569 -40.99 13.99 -13.89
N GLY A 570 -41.53 13.60 -15.05
CA GLY A 570 -41.54 14.40 -16.28
C GLY A 570 -40.20 14.37 -17.02
N PHE A 571 -40.16 14.28 -18.36
CA PHE A 571 -41.22 13.98 -19.33
C PHE A 571 -40.60 13.20 -20.50
N ALA A 572 -41.41 12.47 -21.28
CA ALA A 572 -40.94 11.67 -22.41
C ALA A 572 -41.67 12.03 -23.71
N SER A 573 -40.92 12.35 -24.77
CA SER A 573 -41.27 12.18 -26.20
C SER A 573 -40.22 12.83 -27.11
N GLY A 574 -40.12 12.37 -28.37
CA GLY A 574 -39.46 13.12 -29.46
C GLY A 574 -38.14 12.53 -29.97
N ARG A 575 -38.18 11.90 -31.15
CA ARG A 575 -37.00 11.47 -31.94
C ARG A 575 -36.45 12.66 -32.74
N GLU A 576 -35.15 12.71 -33.06
CA GLU A 576 -34.61 12.46 -34.42
C GLU A 576 -33.07 12.62 -34.54
N ASN A 577 -32.54 12.53 -35.77
CA ASN A 577 -31.19 12.05 -36.09
C ASN A 577 -30.08 13.13 -36.22
N ALA A 578 -28.86 12.77 -35.77
CA ALA A 578 -27.55 13.15 -36.35
C ALA A 578 -27.15 14.65 -36.39
N PRO A 579 -25.92 15.00 -36.86
CA PRO A 579 -24.60 14.50 -36.43
C PRO A 579 -23.67 15.64 -35.89
N VAL A 580 -22.42 15.27 -35.56
CA VAL A 580 -21.36 16.15 -35.02
C VAL A 580 -20.88 17.21 -36.03
N PRO A 581 -20.59 18.44 -35.56
CA PRO A 581 -19.32 19.10 -35.93
C PRO A 581 -18.56 19.69 -34.73
N GLY A 582 -17.28 20.01 -34.98
CA GLY A 582 -16.30 20.49 -34.00
C GLY A 582 -16.14 22.03 -33.90
N PRO A 583 -14.94 22.52 -33.52
CA PRO A 583 -14.82 23.67 -32.61
C PRO A 583 -14.43 25.01 -33.27
N SER A 584 -14.69 26.12 -32.57
CA SER A 584 -14.05 27.42 -32.86
C SER A 584 -13.90 28.31 -31.62
N PHE A 585 -12.81 29.08 -31.58
CA PHE A 585 -12.60 30.19 -30.64
C PHE A 585 -13.40 31.42 -31.08
N LEU A 586 -13.78 32.29 -30.14
CA LEU A 586 -13.30 33.69 -30.08
C LEU A 586 -13.87 34.45 -28.86
N ALA A 587 -13.25 35.57 -28.51
CA ALA A 587 -13.62 36.41 -27.37
C ALA A 587 -14.07 37.80 -27.82
N SER A 588 -14.97 38.46 -27.06
CA SER A 588 -14.83 39.90 -26.69
C SER A 588 -15.97 40.50 -25.86
N LYS A 589 -15.55 41.25 -24.82
CA LYS A 589 -16.06 42.56 -24.31
C LYS A 589 -17.57 42.88 -24.24
N ARG A 590 -17.96 43.27 -23.01
CA ARG A 590 -18.78 44.45 -22.62
C ARG A 590 -20.07 44.78 -23.41
N MET A 591 -21.16 44.90 -22.65
CA MET A 591 -22.07 46.04 -22.79
C MET A 591 -22.43 46.60 -21.40
N ARG A 592 -22.60 47.92 -21.27
CA ARG A 592 -23.07 48.58 -20.04
C ARG A 592 -24.60 48.64 -20.02
N ARG A 593 -25.18 48.81 -18.83
CA ARG A 593 -26.23 49.82 -18.60
C ARG A 593 -25.89 50.63 -17.35
N ASP A 594 -25.82 51.94 -17.53
CA ASP A 594 -25.75 52.92 -16.44
C ASP A 594 -27.20 53.30 -16.04
N GLY A 595 -27.41 53.78 -14.81
CA GLY A 595 -28.73 54.24 -14.34
C GLY A 595 -28.82 54.27 -12.82
N GLY A 596 -28.63 55.45 -12.22
CA GLY A 596 -28.74 55.67 -10.77
C GLY A 596 -29.21 57.08 -10.44
N LEU A 597 -29.51 57.29 -9.15
CA LEU A 597 -29.78 58.51 -8.36
C LEU A 597 -29.56 58.04 -6.89
N GLU A 598 -28.70 58.64 -6.08
CA GLU A 598 -28.93 59.86 -5.26
C GLU A 598 -30.08 59.68 -4.23
N MET A 599 -29.93 60.02 -2.93
CA MET A 599 -28.86 60.71 -2.21
C MET A 599 -28.91 60.41 -0.67
N ASP A 600 -27.88 60.85 0.09
CA ASP A 600 -27.87 61.11 1.55
C ASP A 600 -28.09 59.96 2.57
N ALA A 601 -27.61 60.01 3.83
CA ALA A 601 -26.47 60.70 4.45
C ALA A 601 -26.16 60.11 5.86
N ASP A 602 -24.94 60.34 6.36
CA ASP A 602 -24.45 60.38 7.77
C ASP A 602 -25.03 59.46 8.88
N LEU A 603 -24.18 58.67 9.56
CA LEU A 603 -23.64 59.04 10.91
C LEU A 603 -22.68 57.98 11.55
N PHE A 604 -21.70 58.50 12.28
CA PHE A 604 -20.87 57.99 13.41
C PHE A 604 -21.49 56.85 14.28
N SER A 605 -20.75 56.00 15.04
CA SER A 605 -19.30 55.77 15.32
C SER A 605 -19.09 54.43 16.09
N PRO A 606 -17.84 53.98 16.38
CA PRO A 606 -17.55 52.74 17.12
C PRO A 606 -17.38 52.90 18.66
N MET A 607 -16.95 51.82 19.33
CA MET A 607 -16.78 51.55 20.78
C MET A 607 -18.04 51.07 21.52
N LYS A 608 -17.96 50.12 22.45
CA LYS A 608 -16.79 49.60 23.20
C LYS A 608 -16.48 48.12 22.94
#